data_AF-A0A8J5D1S8-F1
#
_entry.id   AF-A0A8J5D1S8-F1
#
_cell.length_a   1.000
_cell.length_b   1.000
_cell.length_c   1.000
_cell.angle_alpha   90.00
_cell.angle_beta   90.00
_cell.angle_gamma   90.00
#
_symmetry.space_group_name_H-M   'P 1'
#
loop_
_entity.id
_entity.type
_entity.pdbx_description
1 polymer ?
#
loop_
_entity_poly.entity_id
_entity_poly.type
_entity_poly.pdbx_seq_one_letter_code
_entity_poly.pdbx_strand_id
1 'polypeptide(L)'
;MNSRASPSSTVGGDVVYEQLVKPENPILDYNTRFSGISESDMEDVKIGIRDVQAALLARFSDKTILIGHSLESDLHALKIIHNTVVDTAVVFPHKMGPPFKRALRNLAAEYLKKIIQDDVSGHDSAEDAVSALHLMQWKVKDDLKGFTK
;
A
#
# COMPACT_ATOMS: atom_id res chain seq x y z
N MET A 1 -20.63 27.03 -4.40
CA MET A 1 -21.16 26.62 -5.72
C MET A 1 -20.16 25.69 -6.38
N ASN A 2 -20.61 24.47 -6.66
CA ASN A 2 -20.03 23.40 -7.47
C ASN A 2 -18.60 22.90 -7.18
N SER A 3 -18.54 21.72 -6.55
CA SER A 3 -17.79 20.63 -7.18
C SER A 3 -18.70 19.40 -7.27
N ARG A 4 -18.93 18.97 -8.51
CA ARG A 4 -19.67 17.77 -8.87
C ARG A 4 -18.93 16.56 -8.32
N ALA A 5 -19.55 15.83 -7.40
CA ALA A 5 -19.25 14.42 -7.23
C ALA A 5 -19.74 13.69 -8.48
N SER A 6 -18.82 13.28 -9.34
CA SER A 6 -19.10 12.32 -10.42
C SER A 6 -19.29 10.95 -9.77
N PRO A 7 -20.41 10.23 -10.01
CA PRO A 7 -20.59 8.88 -9.49
C PRO A 7 -19.80 7.92 -10.37
N SER A 8 -18.53 7.70 -10.05
CA SER A 8 -17.82 6.49 -10.45
C SER A 8 -17.79 5.57 -9.24
N SER A 9 -18.80 4.73 -9.08
CA SER A 9 -18.83 3.70 -8.04
C SER A 9 -17.81 2.60 -8.37
N THR A 10 -16.53 2.88 -8.11
CA THR A 10 -15.51 1.83 -7.97
C THR A 10 -15.69 1.25 -6.58
N VAL A 11 -16.14 -0.01 -6.49
CA VAL A 11 -16.30 -0.69 -5.19
C VAL A 11 -14.89 -0.98 -4.64
N GLY A 12 -14.55 -0.32 -3.53
CA GLY A 12 -13.28 -0.48 -2.81
C GLY A 12 -12.28 0.65 -3.09
N GLY A 13 -11.60 1.10 -2.03
CA GLY A 13 -10.54 2.11 -2.12
C GLY A 13 -10.62 3.26 -1.11
N ASP A 14 -11.61 3.24 -0.20
CA ASP A 14 -11.70 4.24 0.85
C ASP A 14 -10.56 4.08 1.87
N VAL A 15 -9.95 5.21 2.25
CA VAL A 15 -8.92 5.24 3.30
C VAL A 15 -9.58 5.03 4.65
N VAL A 16 -9.28 3.90 5.29
CA VAL A 16 -9.85 3.53 6.60
C VAL A 16 -8.95 3.89 7.78
N TYR A 17 -7.66 4.11 7.51
CA TYR A 17 -6.67 4.46 8.51
C TYR A 17 -5.44 5.04 7.82
N GLU A 18 -5.01 6.22 8.26
CA GLU A 18 -3.78 6.89 7.83
C GLU A 18 -3.23 7.67 9.01
N GLN A 19 -1.93 7.49 9.30
CA GLN A 19 -1.32 8.09 10.48
C GLN A 19 0.20 8.12 10.37
N LEU A 20 0.80 9.29 10.64
CA LEU A 20 2.24 9.41 10.84
C LEU A 20 2.65 8.82 12.19
N VAL A 21 3.79 8.14 12.22
CA VAL A 21 4.33 7.44 13.40
C VAL A 21 5.62 8.09 13.83
N LYS A 22 5.69 8.55 15.08
CA LYS A 22 6.92 9.03 15.70
C LYS A 22 7.81 7.85 16.08
N PRO A 23 9.02 7.72 15.48
CA PRO A 23 9.97 6.70 15.86
C PRO A 23 10.52 6.96 17.27
N GLU A 24 10.93 5.90 17.97
CA GLU A 24 11.57 6.02 19.30
C GLU A 24 12.97 6.64 19.20
N ASN A 25 13.66 6.44 18.07
CA ASN A 25 14.99 6.96 17.81
C ASN A 25 14.93 8.24 16.96
N PRO A 26 15.94 9.14 17.07
CA PRO A 26 16.03 10.30 16.20
C PRO A 26 16.06 9.92 14.72
N ILE A 27 15.30 10.66 13.90
CA ILE A 27 15.28 10.51 12.45
C ILE A 27 16.55 11.17 11.90
N LEU A 28 17.39 10.40 11.21
CA LEU A 28 18.58 10.92 10.54
C LEU A 28 18.28 11.43 9.13
N ASP A 29 17.34 10.77 8.44
CA ASP A 29 16.91 11.10 7.09
C ASP A 29 15.43 10.72 6.93
N TYR A 30 14.61 11.68 6.53
CA TYR A 30 13.18 11.50 6.30
C TYR A 30 12.88 10.79 4.97
N ASN A 31 13.87 10.66 4.09
CA ASN A 31 13.74 10.10 2.75
C ASN A 31 12.58 10.72 1.96
N THR A 32 12.39 12.05 2.08
CA THR A 32 11.20 12.78 1.58
C THR A 32 10.86 12.46 0.13
N ARG A 33 11.87 12.28 -0.74
CA ARG A 33 11.69 11.86 -2.15
C ARG A 33 10.88 10.58 -2.32
N PHE A 34 10.95 9.66 -1.35
CA PHE A 34 10.27 8.37 -1.38
C PHE A 34 9.06 8.36 -0.46
N SER A 35 9.19 8.94 0.74
CA SER A 35 8.17 8.88 1.79
C SER A 35 7.09 9.95 1.67
N GLY A 36 7.38 11.08 1.01
CA GLY A 36 6.54 12.27 1.07
C GLY A 36 6.58 13.03 2.38
N ILE A 37 7.43 12.61 3.34
CA ILE A 37 7.46 13.15 4.69
C ILE A 37 8.62 14.13 4.83
N SER A 38 8.33 15.34 5.29
CA SER A 38 9.29 16.36 5.67
C SER A 38 9.51 16.41 7.19
N GLU A 39 10.56 17.12 7.62
CA GLU A 39 10.79 17.36 9.05
C GLU A 39 9.61 18.09 9.71
N SER A 40 9.03 19.09 9.03
CA SER A 40 7.87 19.84 9.51
C SER A 40 6.63 18.96 9.71
N ASP A 41 6.45 17.91 8.91
CA ASP A 41 5.32 16.98 9.08
C ASP A 41 5.42 16.17 10.37
N MET A 42 6.63 16.07 10.94
CA MET A 42 6.95 15.23 12.10
C MET A 42 7.06 16.01 13.42
N GLU A 43 7.09 17.35 13.39
CA GLU A 43 7.28 18.21 14.57
C GLU A 43 6.22 17.93 15.66
N ASP A 44 4.95 17.83 15.25
CA ASP A 44 3.81 17.67 16.15
C ASP A 44 3.32 16.21 16.29
N VAL A 45 3.98 15.26 15.61
CA VAL A 45 3.57 13.86 15.67
C VAL A 45 3.91 13.28 17.04
N LYS A 46 2.90 12.75 17.71
CA LYS A 46 3.02 12.12 19.05
C LYS A 46 2.68 10.64 19.06
N ILE A 47 2.03 10.16 18.01
CA ILE A 47 1.55 8.79 17.89
C ILE A 47 2.76 7.87 17.73
N GLY A 48 2.92 6.91 18.65
CA GLY A 48 3.97 5.92 18.60
C GLY A 48 3.54 4.65 17.88
N ILE A 49 4.50 3.74 17.69
CA ILE A 49 4.23 2.47 17.01
C ILE A 49 3.17 1.62 17.71
N ARG A 50 3.12 1.65 19.05
CA ARG A 50 2.16 0.88 19.85
C ARG A 50 0.73 1.35 19.65
N ASP A 51 0.52 2.65 19.48
CA ASP A 51 -0.80 3.23 19.23
C ASP A 51 -1.33 2.78 17.87
N VAL A 52 -0.47 2.80 16.85
CA VAL A 52 -0.79 2.31 15.51
C VAL A 52 -1.07 0.81 15.52
N GLN A 53 -0.25 0.01 16.20
CA GLN A 53 -0.50 -1.42 16.35
C GLN A 53 -1.87 -1.70 17.00
N ALA A 54 -2.21 -1.00 18.08
CA ALA A 54 -3.51 -1.15 18.73
C ALA A 54 -4.67 -0.76 17.80
N ALA A 55 -4.52 0.35 17.06
CA ALA A 55 -5.52 0.80 16.09
C ALA A 55 -5.73 -0.20 14.94
N LEU A 56 -4.65 -0.81 14.44
CA LEU A 56 -4.69 -1.81 13.37
C LEU A 56 -5.30 -3.14 13.85
N LEU A 57 -4.84 -3.66 15.00
CA LEU A 57 -5.33 -4.91 15.59
C LEU A 57 -6.79 -4.83 16.06
N ALA A 58 -7.31 -3.63 16.33
CA ALA A 58 -8.73 -3.42 16.59
C ALA A 58 -9.60 -3.45 15.31
N ARG A 59 -8.99 -3.29 14.12
CA ARG A 59 -9.71 -3.21 12.83
C ARG A 59 -9.69 -4.52 12.06
N PHE A 60 -8.63 -5.30 12.18
CA PHE A 60 -8.51 -6.58 11.48
C PHE A 60 -8.17 -7.74 12.42
N SER A 61 -8.60 -8.93 12.01
CA SER A 61 -8.32 -10.20 12.70
C SER A 61 -7.30 -11.02 11.92
N ASP A 62 -6.85 -12.13 12.49
CA ASP A 62 -6.01 -13.14 11.83
C ASP A 62 -6.61 -13.67 10.51
N LYS A 63 -7.94 -13.63 10.36
CA LYS A 63 -8.67 -14.06 9.16
C LYS A 63 -8.80 -12.99 8.08
N THR A 64 -8.51 -11.73 8.41
CA THR A 64 -8.59 -10.63 7.44
C THR A 64 -7.46 -10.80 6.42
N ILE A 65 -7.77 -10.76 5.13
CA ILE A 65 -6.75 -10.84 4.07
C ILE A 65 -6.11 -9.47 3.91
N LEU A 66 -4.83 -9.34 4.23
CA LEU A 66 -4.05 -8.13 3.94
C LEU A 66 -3.54 -8.19 2.51
N ILE A 67 -3.83 -7.16 1.71
CA ILE A 67 -3.39 -7.04 0.32
C ILE A 67 -2.45 -5.85 0.22
N GLY A 68 -1.31 -6.03 -0.43
CA GLY A 68 -0.32 -4.98 -0.61
C GLY A 68 0.81 -5.38 -1.55
N HIS A 69 1.89 -4.61 -1.53
CA HIS A 69 3.04 -4.82 -2.40
C HIS A 69 4.33 -4.84 -1.59
N SER A 70 5.02 -5.99 -1.54
CA SER A 70 6.19 -6.20 -0.67
C SER A 70 5.88 -6.00 0.82
N LEU A 71 4.72 -6.51 1.27
CA LEU A 71 4.20 -6.34 2.64
C LEU A 71 5.13 -6.86 3.73
N GLU A 72 6.09 -7.73 3.39
CA GLU A 72 7.18 -8.14 4.28
C GLU A 72 7.85 -6.92 4.95
N SER A 73 8.20 -5.91 4.16
CA SER A 73 8.89 -4.71 4.66
C SER A 73 7.97 -3.87 5.56
N ASP A 74 6.71 -3.73 5.18
CA ASP A 74 5.72 -2.97 5.94
C ASP A 74 5.40 -3.64 7.28
N LEU A 75 5.13 -4.95 7.27
CA LEU A 75 4.84 -5.73 8.47
C LEU A 75 6.04 -5.80 9.42
N HIS A 76 7.26 -5.86 8.87
CA HIS A 76 8.48 -5.77 9.66
C HIS A 76 8.61 -4.40 10.34
N ALA A 77 8.40 -3.31 9.60
CA ALA A 77 8.42 -1.95 10.17
C ALA A 77 7.33 -1.76 11.23
N LEU A 78 6.14 -2.32 11.00
CA LEU A 78 5.02 -2.31 11.95
C LEU A 78 5.22 -3.25 13.14
N LYS A 79 6.19 -4.17 13.09
CA LYS A 79 6.40 -5.25 14.07
C LYS A 79 5.12 -6.08 14.29
N ILE A 80 4.38 -6.35 13.22
CA ILE A 80 3.15 -7.16 13.22
C ILE A 80 3.40 -8.46 12.47
N ILE A 81 2.96 -9.58 13.03
CA ILE A 81 2.96 -10.88 12.36
C ILE A 81 1.53 -11.16 11.90
N HIS A 82 1.35 -11.36 10.59
CA HIS A 82 0.06 -11.70 10.00
C HIS A 82 0.24 -12.73 8.89
N ASN A 83 -0.49 -13.84 8.96
CA ASN A 83 -0.30 -14.98 8.04
C ASN A 83 -1.21 -14.91 6.81
N THR A 84 -2.35 -14.22 6.92
CA THR A 84 -3.35 -14.16 5.85
C THR A 84 -3.05 -12.97 4.94
N VAL A 85 -2.03 -13.12 4.09
CA VAL A 85 -1.48 -12.05 3.24
C VAL A 85 -1.53 -12.44 1.76
N VAL A 86 -1.89 -11.47 0.92
CA VAL A 86 -1.73 -11.54 -0.54
C VAL A 86 -0.78 -10.43 -0.98
N ASP A 87 0.44 -10.81 -1.33
CA ASP A 87 1.47 -9.89 -1.77
C ASP A 87 1.56 -9.84 -3.30
N THR A 88 1.26 -8.68 -3.88
CA THR A 88 1.32 -8.47 -5.33
C THR A 88 2.73 -8.64 -5.90
N ALA A 89 3.80 -8.40 -5.13
CA ALA A 89 5.17 -8.65 -5.59
C ALA A 89 5.45 -10.15 -5.80
N VAL A 90 4.73 -11.02 -5.09
CA VAL A 90 4.80 -12.49 -5.24
C VAL A 90 3.86 -12.96 -6.35
N VAL A 91 2.64 -12.43 -6.40
CA VAL A 91 1.63 -12.78 -7.42
C VAL A 91 2.10 -12.41 -8.83
N PHE A 92 2.87 -11.33 -8.96
CA PHE A 92 3.45 -10.87 -10.23
C PHE A 92 4.99 -10.99 -10.20
N PRO A 93 5.53 -12.21 -10.37
CA PRO A 93 6.95 -12.47 -10.18
C PRO A 93 7.82 -11.74 -11.23
N HIS A 94 9.03 -11.40 -10.82
CA HIS A 94 10.03 -10.85 -11.73
C HIS A 94 10.55 -11.93 -12.69
N LYS A 95 10.79 -11.57 -13.97
CA LYS A 95 11.25 -12.51 -15.00
C LYS A 95 12.59 -13.19 -14.67
N MET A 96 13.45 -12.51 -13.91
CA MET A 96 14.75 -13.03 -13.48
C MET A 96 14.67 -13.85 -12.18
N GLY A 97 13.47 -14.04 -11.62
CA GLY A 97 13.28 -14.75 -10.35
C GLY A 97 13.79 -13.99 -9.12
N PRO A 98 13.70 -14.61 -7.94
CA PRO A 98 14.20 -14.04 -6.68
C PRO A 98 15.72 -13.73 -6.73
N PRO A 99 16.20 -12.69 -6.03
CA PRO A 99 15.47 -11.82 -5.09
C PRO A 99 14.78 -10.61 -5.75
N PHE A 100 14.80 -10.51 -7.08
CA PHE A 100 14.26 -9.35 -7.80
C PHE A 100 12.73 -9.30 -7.69
N LYS A 101 12.19 -8.12 -7.35
CA LYS A 101 10.75 -7.84 -7.30
C LYS A 101 10.42 -6.79 -8.38
N ARG A 102 9.25 -6.90 -9.00
CA ARG A 102 8.76 -5.86 -9.94
C ARG A 102 8.24 -4.68 -9.11
N ALA A 103 8.62 -3.45 -9.45
CA ALA A 103 8.07 -2.27 -8.78
C ALA A 103 6.56 -2.12 -9.03
N LEU A 104 5.82 -1.68 -8.01
CA LEU A 104 4.36 -1.46 -8.09
C LEU A 104 3.97 -0.56 -9.26
N ARG A 105 4.69 0.56 -9.47
CA ARG A 105 4.46 1.46 -10.60
C ARG A 105 4.53 0.77 -11.97
N ASN A 106 5.45 -0.19 -12.12
CA ASN A 106 5.60 -0.93 -13.38
C ASN A 106 4.42 -1.90 -13.57
N LEU A 107 3.93 -2.50 -12.49
CA LEU A 107 2.74 -3.36 -12.52
C LEU A 107 1.47 -2.56 -12.83
N ALA A 108 1.28 -1.41 -12.16
CA ALA A 108 0.16 -0.51 -12.40
C ALA A 108 0.13 -0.01 -13.85
N ALA A 109 1.28 0.40 -14.40
CA ALA A 109 1.38 0.82 -15.79
C ALA A 109 1.08 -0.31 -16.78
N GLU A 110 1.59 -1.52 -16.52
CA GLU A 110 1.40 -2.67 -17.41
C GLU A 110 -0.03 -3.19 -17.41
N TYR A 111 -0.59 -3.45 -16.23
CA TYR A 111 -1.87 -4.16 -16.08
C TYR A 111 -3.07 -3.24 -15.93
N LEU A 112 -2.92 -2.14 -15.18
CA LEU A 112 -4.00 -1.19 -14.91
C LEU A 112 -4.02 -0.01 -15.88
N LYS A 113 -2.97 0.15 -16.70
CA LYS A 113 -2.75 1.33 -17.56
C LYS A 113 -2.78 2.64 -16.77
N LYS A 114 -2.31 2.59 -15.51
CA LYS A 114 -2.26 3.72 -14.59
C LYS A 114 -0.80 4.09 -14.29
N ILE A 115 -0.48 5.38 -14.35
CA ILE A 115 0.79 5.92 -13.85
C ILE A 115 0.57 6.30 -12.38
N ILE A 116 1.47 5.85 -11.51
CA ILE A 116 1.47 6.11 -10.05
C ILE A 116 2.89 6.44 -9.62
N GLN A 117 3.06 7.08 -8.46
CA GLN A 117 4.39 7.42 -7.91
C GLN A 117 5.25 8.29 -8.87
N ASP A 118 4.63 9.17 -9.66
CA ASP A 118 5.32 10.03 -10.64
C ASP A 118 5.60 11.44 -10.09
N ASP A 119 5.14 11.74 -8.87
CA ASP A 119 5.41 13.01 -8.21
C ASP A 119 6.81 13.02 -7.58
N VAL A 120 7.46 14.19 -7.66
CA VAL A 120 8.74 14.49 -7.02
C VAL A 120 8.57 14.65 -5.51
N SER A 121 7.35 14.96 -5.06
CA SER A 121 7.02 15.20 -3.65
C SER A 121 7.08 13.95 -2.78
N GLY A 122 7.02 12.74 -3.37
CA GLY A 122 7.03 11.48 -2.65
C GLY A 122 5.94 10.53 -3.12
N HIS A 123 5.81 9.37 -2.47
CA HIS A 123 4.74 8.43 -2.75
C HIS A 123 3.53 8.70 -1.85
N ASP A 124 2.34 8.51 -2.42
CA ASP A 124 1.09 8.51 -1.66
C ASP A 124 0.75 7.07 -1.23
N SER A 125 0.73 6.84 0.08
CA SER A 125 0.44 5.54 0.67
C SER A 125 -0.96 5.03 0.34
N ALA A 126 -1.94 5.92 0.21
CA ALA A 126 -3.30 5.58 -0.17
C ALA A 126 -3.37 5.16 -1.65
N GLU A 127 -2.68 5.89 -2.53
CA GLU A 127 -2.56 5.51 -3.94
C GLU A 127 -1.95 4.12 -4.11
N ASP A 128 -0.88 3.83 -3.36
CA ASP A 128 -0.18 2.54 -3.41
C ASP A 128 -1.09 1.39 -2.93
N ALA A 129 -1.78 1.58 -1.80
CA ALA A 129 -2.71 0.59 -1.25
C ALA A 129 -3.85 0.27 -2.22
N VAL A 130 -4.46 1.31 -2.80
CA VAL A 130 -5.55 1.16 -3.78
C VAL A 130 -5.05 0.49 -5.06
N SER A 131 -3.84 0.83 -5.52
CA SER A 131 -3.24 0.24 -6.72
C SER A 131 -2.94 -1.24 -6.53
N ALA A 132 -2.44 -1.65 -5.35
CA ALA A 132 -2.25 -3.07 -5.03
C ALA A 132 -3.58 -3.84 -4.99
N LEU A 133 -4.63 -3.27 -4.42
CA LEU A 133 -5.98 -3.86 -4.43
C LEU A 133 -6.50 -4.04 -5.85
N HIS A 134 -6.40 -3.00 -6.70
CA HIS A 134 -6.83 -3.06 -8.09
C HIS A 134 -6.05 -4.09 -8.91
N LEU A 135 -4.75 -4.25 -8.67
CA LEU A 135 -3.95 -5.31 -9.31
C LEU A 135 -4.48 -6.70 -8.98
N MET A 136 -4.84 -6.95 -7.72
CA MET A 136 -5.43 -8.23 -7.34
C MET A 136 -6.82 -8.45 -7.94
N GLN A 137 -7.67 -7.42 -7.96
CA GLN A 137 -8.97 -7.50 -8.65
C GLN A 137 -8.81 -7.80 -10.14
N TRP A 138 -7.82 -7.20 -10.80
CA TRP A 138 -7.48 -7.49 -12.19
C TRP A 138 -7.05 -8.95 -12.34
N LYS A 139 -6.14 -9.44 -11.47
CA LYS A 139 -5.64 -10.81 -11.51
C LYS A 139 -6.76 -11.84 -11.37
N VAL A 140 -7.65 -11.65 -10.41
CA VAL A 140 -8.80 -12.55 -10.20
C VAL A 140 -9.70 -12.58 -11.43
N LYS A 141 -10.01 -11.42 -12.03
CA LYS A 141 -10.80 -11.36 -13.27
C LYS A 141 -10.11 -12.07 -14.43
N ASP A 142 -8.79 -11.95 -14.52
CA ASP A 142 -8.00 -12.60 -15.58
C ASP A 142 -7.99 -14.12 -15.41
N ASP A 143 -7.75 -14.60 -14.19
CA ASP A 143 -7.76 -16.03 -13.87
C ASP A 143 -9.13 -16.67 -14.13
N LEU A 144 -10.22 -15.97 -13.77
CA LEU A 144 -11.59 -16.44 -14.01
C LEU A 144 -11.92 -16.63 -15.49
N LYS A 145 -11.33 -15.84 -16.41
CA LYS A 145 -11.52 -16.06 -17.86
C LYS A 145 -10.96 -17.41 -18.30
N GLY A 146 -9.89 -17.87 -17.66
CA GLY A 146 -9.26 -19.16 -17.92
C GLY A 146 -10.15 -20.36 -17.57
N PHE A 147 -11.10 -20.20 -16.65
CA PHE A 147 -12.03 -21.27 -16.23
C PHE A 147 -13.29 -21.39 -17.08
N THR A 148 -13.58 -20.39 -17.93
CA THR A 148 -14.75 -20.38 -18.84
C THR A 148 -14.46 -20.92 -20.24
N LYS A 149 -13.29 -21.53 -20.46
CA LYS A 149 -12.94 -22.30 -21.67
C LYS A 149 -12.87 -23.77 -21.33
#